data_AF-A0A840RU11-F1
#
_entry.id   AF-A0A840RU11-F1
#
_cell.length_a   1.000
_cell.length_b   1.000
_cell.length_c   1.000
_cell.angle_alpha   90.00
_cell.angle_beta   90.00
_cell.angle_gamma   90.00
#
_symmetry.space_group_name_H-M   'P 1'
#
loop_
_entity.id
_entity.type
_entity.pdbx_description
1 polymer ?
#
loop_
_entity_poly.entity_id
_entity_poly.type
_entity_poly.pdbx_seq_one_letter_code
_entity_poly.pdbx_strand_id
1 'polypeptide(L)'
;MNNRYNTLRNSTPKYSTTTVMDGAARQVLRNTYLLLSLCLGFSAITAGVTAALNLPGPGILITIAGYFGLLFLVTKYKDQGLGVALVFALTGFMGYTLGPVISVYLKMPNGTLTVMMALGGTAAIFLGMSAYALVTKRDLSFMRGILTVGVLVAFVAALAGIFLQIPALSLTVSAVFVLLMSGMILYETNNIVRGGETNYVMATVSLFVSIFNLFTSLLHLLGFVNKE
;
A
#
# COMPACT_ATOMS: atom_id res chain seq x y z
N MET A 1 -7.35 -58.99 26.51
CA MET A 1 -6.28 -57.96 26.60
C MET A 1 -6.15 -57.10 25.33
N ASN A 2 -7.23 -56.86 24.54
CA ASN A 2 -7.10 -56.38 23.15
C ASN A 2 -7.64 -54.97 22.83
N ASN A 3 -8.04 -54.15 23.81
CA ASN A 3 -8.68 -52.86 23.51
C ASN A 3 -7.75 -51.63 23.48
N ARG A 4 -6.43 -51.80 23.53
CA ARG A 4 -5.48 -50.65 23.58
C ARG A 4 -4.92 -50.19 22.23
N TYR A 5 -5.21 -50.88 21.12
CA TYR A 5 -4.69 -50.51 19.80
C TYR A 5 -5.67 -49.75 18.90
N ASN A 6 -6.93 -49.58 19.30
CA ASN A 6 -7.94 -48.91 18.47
C ASN A 6 -8.02 -47.38 18.63
N THR A 7 -7.32 -46.79 19.60
CA THR A 7 -7.39 -45.34 19.87
C THR A 7 -6.34 -44.51 19.15
N LEU A 8 -5.38 -45.12 18.46
CA LEU A 8 -4.34 -44.41 17.69
C LEU A 8 -4.68 -44.28 16.19
N ARG A 9 -5.84 -44.77 15.75
CA ARG A 9 -6.26 -44.79 14.34
C ARG A 9 -7.23 -43.64 13.99
N ASN A 10 -7.12 -42.49 14.65
CA ASN A 10 -7.98 -41.35 14.27
C ASN A 10 -7.38 -39.98 14.62
N SER A 11 -6.14 -39.74 14.22
CA SER A 11 -5.53 -38.40 14.28
C SER A 11 -4.73 -38.10 13.02
N THR A 12 -5.23 -38.51 11.86
CA THR A 12 -4.87 -37.82 10.62
C THR A 12 -5.71 -36.54 10.57
N PRO A 13 -5.10 -35.34 10.66
CA PRO A 13 -5.83 -34.13 10.31
C PRO A 13 -6.31 -34.34 8.88
N LYS A 14 -7.63 -34.38 8.70
CA LYS A 14 -8.23 -34.30 7.37
C LYS A 14 -7.80 -32.96 6.81
N TYR A 15 -6.79 -32.95 5.95
CA TYR A 15 -6.56 -31.84 5.05
C TYR A 15 -7.77 -31.85 4.13
N SER A 16 -8.77 -31.05 4.48
CA SER A 16 -9.94 -30.81 3.66
C SER A 16 -9.47 -30.11 2.40
N THR A 17 -9.09 -30.91 1.40
CA THR A 17 -8.82 -30.46 0.03
C THR A 17 -10.16 -30.08 -0.60
N THR A 18 -10.70 -28.95 -0.18
CA THR A 18 -11.65 -28.18 -0.97
C THR A 18 -10.96 -26.85 -1.18
N THR A 19 -10.71 -26.52 -2.45
CA THR A 19 -10.11 -25.28 -2.93
C THR A 19 -11.07 -24.11 -2.68
N VAL A 20 -11.35 -23.85 -1.40
CA VAL A 20 -12.09 -22.70 -0.88
C VAL A 20 -11.06 -21.93 -0.07
N MET A 21 -10.97 -20.61 -0.25
CA MET A 21 -10.11 -19.76 0.60
C MET A 21 -10.32 -20.16 2.06
N ASP A 22 -9.22 -20.41 2.77
CA ASP A 22 -9.26 -20.71 4.19
C ASP A 22 -10.05 -19.61 4.93
N GLY A 23 -10.88 -20.00 5.89
CA GLY A 23 -11.77 -19.08 6.60
C GLY A 23 -11.00 -17.93 7.25
N ALA A 24 -9.79 -18.22 7.74
CA ALA A 24 -8.87 -17.24 8.29
C ALA A 24 -8.37 -16.25 7.22
N ALA A 25 -7.91 -16.74 6.07
CA ALA A 25 -7.43 -15.90 4.96
C ALA A 25 -8.53 -14.95 4.45
N ARG A 26 -9.76 -15.44 4.33
CA ARG A 26 -10.92 -14.62 3.94
C ARG A 26 -11.24 -13.54 4.97
N GLN A 27 -11.11 -13.84 6.26
CA GLN A 27 -11.32 -12.87 7.34
C GLN A 27 -10.26 -11.77 7.31
N VAL A 28 -8.98 -12.14 7.17
CA VAL A 28 -7.87 -11.18 7.05
C VAL A 28 -8.12 -10.27 5.84
N LEU A 29 -8.39 -10.83 4.66
CA LEU A 29 -8.65 -10.05 3.45
C LEU A 29 -9.78 -9.02 3.64
N ARG A 30 -10.93 -9.45 4.17
CA ARG A 30 -12.07 -8.55 4.40
C ARG A 30 -11.70 -7.43 5.38
N ASN A 31 -11.06 -7.76 6.49
CA ASN A 31 -10.68 -6.78 7.50
C ASN A 31 -9.61 -5.81 6.96
N THR A 32 -8.65 -6.31 6.20
CA THR A 32 -7.64 -5.50 5.53
C THR A 32 -8.29 -4.50 4.59
N TYR A 33 -9.24 -4.93 3.74
CA TYR A 33 -9.87 -4.05 2.75
C TYR A 33 -10.82 -3.04 3.38
N LEU A 34 -11.52 -3.42 4.46
CA LEU A 34 -12.34 -2.49 5.25
C LEU A 34 -11.47 -1.43 5.92
N LEU A 35 -10.38 -1.84 6.59
CA LEU A 35 -9.50 -0.89 7.23
C LEU A 35 -8.79 0.01 6.19
N LEU A 36 -8.35 -0.57 5.08
CA LEU A 36 -7.69 0.14 3.99
C LEU A 36 -8.61 1.20 3.37
N SER A 37 -9.88 0.87 3.08
CA SER A 37 -10.81 1.84 2.50
C SER A 37 -11.11 3.00 3.45
N LEU A 38 -11.26 2.73 4.75
CA LEU A 38 -11.40 3.77 5.76
C LEU A 38 -10.15 4.65 5.86
N CYS A 39 -8.96 4.06 5.82
CA CYS A 39 -7.69 4.79 5.85
C CYS A 39 -7.50 5.67 4.61
N LEU A 40 -7.84 5.15 3.41
CA LEU A 40 -7.79 5.92 2.17
C LEU A 40 -8.79 7.07 2.18
N GLY A 41 -10.03 6.83 2.62
CA GLY A 41 -11.03 7.89 2.78
C GLY A 41 -10.60 8.96 3.77
N PHE A 42 -10.10 8.55 4.94
CA PHE A 42 -9.58 9.47 5.95
C PHE A 42 -8.37 10.28 5.45
N SER A 43 -7.43 9.62 4.78
CA SER A 43 -6.25 10.27 4.17
C SER A 43 -6.66 11.25 3.08
N ALA A 44 -7.64 10.91 2.24
CA ALA A 44 -8.13 11.79 1.18
C ALA A 44 -8.82 13.03 1.74
N ILE A 45 -9.66 12.87 2.78
CA ILE A 45 -10.28 14.00 3.49
C ILE A 45 -9.20 14.89 4.10
N THR A 46 -8.23 14.29 4.81
CA THR A 46 -7.14 15.04 5.44
C THR A 46 -6.30 15.79 4.41
N ALA A 47 -5.94 15.15 3.29
CA ALA A 47 -5.22 15.78 2.20
C ALA A 47 -6.02 16.93 1.57
N GLY A 48 -7.32 16.73 1.33
CA GLY A 48 -8.21 17.74 0.78
C GLY A 48 -8.38 18.96 1.69
N VAL A 49 -8.59 18.74 3.00
CA VAL A 49 -8.65 19.81 4.01
C VAL A 49 -7.34 20.58 4.07
N THR A 50 -6.21 19.87 4.09
CA THR A 50 -4.88 20.47 4.15
C THR A 50 -4.57 21.28 2.89
N ALA A 51 -4.96 20.78 1.71
CA ALA A 51 -4.83 21.50 0.44
C ALA A 51 -5.73 22.73 0.38
N ALA A 52 -6.98 22.64 0.84
CA ALA A 52 -7.94 23.74 0.86
C ALA A 52 -7.50 24.88 1.80
N LEU A 53 -7.00 24.51 2.98
CA LEU A 53 -6.50 25.47 3.98
C LEU A 53 -5.08 25.99 3.67
N ASN A 54 -4.43 25.52 2.60
CA ASN A 54 -3.04 25.83 2.24
C ASN A 54 -2.08 25.71 3.44
N LEU A 55 -2.27 24.69 4.28
CA LEU A 55 -1.46 24.51 5.48
C LEU A 55 0.00 24.23 5.09
N PRO A 56 0.98 24.80 5.82
CA PRO A 56 2.38 24.53 5.56
C PRO A 56 2.69 23.05 5.84
N GLY A 57 3.47 22.45 4.95
CA GLY A 57 3.92 21.08 5.13
C GLY A 57 4.78 20.95 6.40
N PRO A 58 4.65 19.84 7.14
CA PRO A 58 5.63 19.55 8.18
C PRO A 58 6.99 19.43 7.50
N GLY A 59 8.03 20.06 8.01
CA GLY A 59 9.36 20.03 7.37
C GLY A 59 9.86 18.59 7.10
N ILE A 60 10.78 18.42 6.15
CA ILE A 60 11.25 17.11 5.67
C ILE A 60 11.71 16.17 6.81
N LEU A 61 12.32 16.73 7.86
CA LEU A 61 12.80 15.95 9.00
C LEU A 61 11.64 15.42 9.86
N ILE A 62 10.58 16.22 10.00
CA ILE A 62 9.36 15.85 10.74
C ILE A 62 8.58 14.81 9.94
N THR A 63 8.51 14.93 8.61
CA THR A 63 7.84 13.92 7.77
C THR A 63 8.55 12.58 7.83
N ILE A 64 9.88 12.56 7.73
CA ILE A 64 10.68 11.34 7.83
C ILE A 64 10.55 10.74 9.24
N ALA A 65 10.80 11.53 10.29
CA ALA A 65 10.73 11.05 11.67
C ALA A 65 9.32 10.58 12.05
N GLY A 66 8.28 11.31 11.62
CA GLY A 66 6.89 10.97 11.84
C GLY A 66 6.51 9.68 11.11
N TYR A 67 6.83 9.55 9.82
CA TYR A 67 6.54 8.36 9.02
C TYR A 67 7.20 7.11 9.60
N PHE A 68 8.53 7.13 9.81
CA PHE A 68 9.24 5.97 10.33
C PHE A 68 8.91 5.69 11.81
N GLY A 69 8.70 6.72 12.62
CA GLY A 69 8.28 6.59 14.01
C GLY A 69 6.90 5.95 14.14
N LEU A 70 5.91 6.42 13.37
CA LEU A 70 4.57 5.84 13.34
C LEU A 70 4.59 4.41 12.77
N LEU A 71 5.35 4.15 11.71
CA LEU A 71 5.47 2.82 11.10
C LEU A 71 6.09 1.80 12.07
N PHE A 72 7.10 2.22 12.84
CA PHE A 72 7.67 1.40 13.90
C PHE A 72 6.66 1.13 15.02
N LEU A 73 5.90 2.15 15.45
CA LEU A 73 4.83 2.00 16.44
C LEU A 73 3.74 1.04 15.96
N VAL A 74 3.27 1.18 14.72
CA VAL A 74 2.28 0.26 14.14
C VAL A 74 2.80 -1.17 14.17
N THR A 75 4.04 -1.38 13.74
CA THR A 75 4.66 -2.72 13.73
C THR A 75 4.78 -3.31 15.14
N LYS A 76 5.07 -2.45 16.14
CA LYS A 76 5.16 -2.85 17.55
C LYS A 76 3.80 -3.21 18.17
N TYR A 77 2.74 -2.50 17.80
CA TYR A 77 1.39 -2.66 18.36
C TYR A 77 0.41 -3.38 17.41
N LYS A 78 0.93 -4.04 16.37
CA LYS A 78 0.13 -4.69 15.31
C LYS A 78 -0.82 -5.77 15.81
N ASP A 79 -0.52 -6.40 16.94
CA ASP A 79 -1.33 -7.49 17.52
C ASP A 79 -2.33 -6.98 18.58
N GLN A 80 -2.37 -5.65 18.80
CA GLN A 80 -3.30 -5.00 19.74
C GLN A 80 -4.30 -4.12 18.98
N GLY A 81 -5.46 -3.85 19.59
CA GLY A 81 -6.45 -2.91 19.04
C GLY A 81 -5.89 -1.50 18.78
N LEU A 82 -4.84 -1.11 19.51
CA LEU A 82 -4.08 0.13 19.28
C LEU A 82 -3.41 0.19 17.90
N GLY A 83 -3.08 -0.95 17.28
CA GLY A 83 -2.49 -1.00 15.95
C GLY A 83 -3.38 -0.33 14.90
N VAL A 84 -4.70 -0.52 14.99
CA VAL A 84 -5.68 0.12 14.09
C VAL A 84 -5.64 1.65 14.24
N ALA A 85 -5.65 2.16 15.47
CA ALA A 85 -5.57 3.60 15.72
C ALA A 85 -4.26 4.21 15.21
N LEU A 86 -3.15 3.48 15.36
CA LEU A 86 -1.85 3.91 14.84
C LEU A 86 -1.79 3.90 13.30
N VAL A 87 -2.47 2.96 12.64
CA VAL A 87 -2.62 3.00 11.17
C VAL A 87 -3.41 4.22 10.73
N PHE A 88 -4.49 4.58 11.42
CA PHE A 88 -5.19 5.84 11.15
C PHE A 88 -4.29 7.06 11.38
N ALA A 89 -3.52 7.09 12.47
CA ALA A 89 -2.57 8.18 12.71
C ALA A 89 -1.51 8.27 11.60
N LEU A 90 -0.96 7.14 11.17
CA LEU A 90 0.01 7.05 10.08
C LEU A 90 -0.59 7.54 8.75
N THR A 91 -1.77 7.06 8.39
CA THR A 91 -2.44 7.41 7.12
C THR A 91 -2.93 8.85 7.11
N GLY A 92 -3.45 9.37 8.23
CA GLY A 92 -3.78 10.78 8.38
C GLY A 92 -2.55 11.68 8.29
N PHE A 93 -1.44 11.29 8.93
CA PHE A 93 -0.18 12.01 8.82
C PHE A 93 0.32 12.05 7.38
N MET A 94 0.28 10.92 6.67
CA MET A 94 0.62 10.88 5.24
C MET A 94 -0.32 11.74 4.40
N GLY A 95 -1.63 11.69 4.64
CA GLY A 95 -2.61 12.57 3.98
C GLY A 95 -2.32 14.05 4.21
N TYR A 96 -1.99 14.44 5.44
CA TYR A 96 -1.57 15.80 5.78
C TYR A 96 -0.32 16.21 5.01
N THR A 97 0.71 15.36 4.98
CA THR A 97 1.95 15.66 4.23
C THR A 97 1.73 15.80 2.72
N LEU A 98 0.70 15.13 2.21
CA LEU A 98 0.36 15.11 0.79
C LEU A 98 -0.50 16.32 0.39
N GLY A 99 -1.23 16.94 1.32
CA GLY A 99 -2.04 18.13 1.07
C GLY A 99 -1.28 19.30 0.41
N PRO A 100 -0.13 19.74 0.95
CA PRO A 100 0.70 20.76 0.33
C PRO A 100 1.20 20.36 -1.07
N VAL A 101 1.54 19.08 -1.26
CA VAL A 101 1.96 18.56 -2.57
C VAL A 101 0.83 18.70 -3.58
N ILE A 102 -0.39 18.26 -3.23
CA ILE A 102 -1.59 18.45 -4.07
C ILE A 102 -1.82 19.94 -4.34
N SER A 103 -1.73 20.82 -3.33
CA SER A 103 -1.97 22.26 -3.50
C SER A 103 -1.05 22.88 -4.55
N VAL A 104 0.21 22.43 -4.65
CA VAL A 104 1.14 22.86 -5.71
C VAL A 104 0.62 22.44 -7.10
N TYR A 105 0.17 21.20 -7.25
CA TYR A 105 -0.41 20.73 -8.53
C TYR A 105 -1.74 21.41 -8.86
N LEU A 106 -2.60 21.69 -7.88
CA LEU A 106 -3.87 22.39 -8.10
C LEU A 106 -3.70 23.83 -8.61
N LYS A 107 -2.55 24.46 -8.34
CA LYS A 107 -2.21 25.79 -8.85
C LYS A 107 -1.71 25.77 -10.30
N MET A 108 -1.44 24.59 -10.87
CA MET A 108 -1.05 24.43 -12.26
C MET A 108 -2.27 24.44 -13.21
N PRO A 109 -2.09 24.80 -14.49
CA PRO A 109 -3.12 24.57 -15.51
C PRO A 109 -3.56 23.10 -15.49
N ASN A 110 -4.87 22.84 -15.53
CA ASN A 110 -5.45 21.48 -15.44
C ASN A 110 -5.06 20.69 -14.18
N GLY A 111 -4.64 21.35 -13.10
CA GLY A 111 -4.22 20.72 -11.85
C GLY A 111 -5.27 19.79 -11.24
N THR A 112 -6.52 20.26 -11.15
CA THR A 112 -7.64 19.47 -10.62
C THR A 112 -7.88 18.20 -11.44
N LEU A 113 -7.84 18.31 -12.78
CA LEU A 113 -8.01 17.17 -13.67
C LEU A 113 -6.89 16.15 -13.47
N THR A 114 -5.64 16.63 -13.35
CA THR A 114 -4.45 15.79 -13.11
C THR A 114 -4.59 14.98 -11.81
N VAL A 115 -5.00 15.64 -10.72
CA VAL A 115 -5.20 14.97 -9.42
C VAL A 115 -6.32 13.94 -9.51
N MET A 116 -7.44 14.27 -10.16
CA MET A 116 -8.56 13.34 -10.36
C MET A 116 -8.17 12.14 -11.23
N MET A 117 -7.42 12.35 -12.31
CA MET A 117 -6.91 11.29 -13.16
C MET A 117 -5.92 10.39 -12.40
N ALA A 118 -5.03 10.97 -11.60
CA ALA A 118 -4.10 10.21 -10.77
C ALA A 118 -4.85 9.35 -9.74
N LEU A 119 -5.86 9.91 -9.06
CA LEU A 119 -6.73 9.15 -8.14
C LEU A 119 -7.49 8.02 -8.86
N GLY A 120 -8.11 8.33 -9.99
CA GLY A 120 -8.84 7.35 -10.80
C GLY A 120 -7.95 6.23 -11.33
N GLY A 121 -6.76 6.57 -11.83
CA GLY A 121 -5.77 5.61 -12.29
C GLY A 121 -5.23 4.72 -11.16
N THR A 122 -4.98 5.31 -10.00
CA THR A 122 -4.58 4.58 -8.79
C THR A 122 -5.66 3.57 -8.38
N ALA A 123 -6.93 4.00 -8.34
CA ALA A 123 -8.05 3.13 -8.02
C ALA A 123 -8.21 2.00 -9.05
N ALA A 124 -8.11 2.31 -10.35
CA ALA A 124 -8.20 1.32 -11.42
C ALA A 124 -7.09 0.26 -11.34
N ILE A 125 -5.84 0.69 -11.13
CA ILE A 125 -4.70 -0.22 -10.98
C ILE A 125 -4.84 -1.05 -9.70
N PHE A 126 -5.15 -0.43 -8.56
CA PHE A 126 -5.33 -1.15 -7.31
C PHE A 126 -6.42 -2.22 -7.42
N LEU A 127 -7.58 -1.86 -7.93
CA LEU A 127 -8.69 -2.80 -8.11
C LEU A 127 -8.36 -3.88 -9.14
N GLY A 128 -7.72 -3.52 -10.26
CA GLY A 128 -7.33 -4.47 -11.30
C GLY A 128 -6.29 -5.49 -10.82
N MET A 129 -5.22 -5.01 -10.17
CA MET A 129 -4.16 -5.88 -9.62
C MET A 129 -4.69 -6.74 -8.47
N SER A 130 -5.50 -6.16 -7.58
CA SER A 130 -6.14 -6.90 -6.49
C SER A 130 -7.09 -7.97 -7.01
N ALA A 131 -7.93 -7.66 -7.99
CA ALA A 131 -8.85 -8.62 -8.61
C ALA A 131 -8.08 -9.77 -9.27
N TYR A 132 -7.00 -9.46 -10.00
CA TYR A 132 -6.15 -10.49 -10.61
C TYR A 132 -5.52 -11.40 -9.55
N ALA A 133 -5.00 -10.84 -8.45
CA ALA A 133 -4.46 -11.62 -7.34
C ALA A 133 -5.51 -12.51 -6.63
N LEU A 134 -6.77 -12.11 -6.62
CA LEU A 134 -7.85 -12.88 -5.99
C LEU A 134 -8.26 -14.11 -6.83
N VAL A 135 -8.14 -14.02 -8.15
CA VAL A 135 -8.52 -15.12 -9.07
C VAL A 135 -7.33 -15.99 -9.47
N THR A 136 -6.10 -15.50 -9.32
CA THR A 136 -4.90 -16.23 -9.75
C THR A 136 -4.65 -17.46 -8.89
N LYS A 137 -4.36 -18.58 -9.56
CA LYS A 137 -3.99 -19.85 -8.91
C LYS A 137 -2.49 -20.00 -8.70
N ARG A 138 -1.66 -19.08 -9.21
CA ARG A 138 -0.20 -19.14 -9.07
C ARG A 138 0.26 -18.56 -7.74
N ASP A 139 1.26 -19.21 -7.13
CA ASP A 139 1.96 -18.61 -6.00
C ASP A 139 2.95 -17.57 -6.51
N LEU A 140 2.82 -16.35 -6.02
CA LEU A 140 3.64 -15.20 -6.37
C LEU A 140 4.74 -14.93 -5.33
N SER A 141 5.01 -15.88 -4.42
CA SER A 141 6.09 -15.79 -3.42
C SER A 141 7.46 -15.42 -4.01
N PHE A 142 7.75 -15.85 -5.25
CA PHE A 142 8.96 -15.48 -5.98
C PHE A 142 9.10 -13.97 -6.23
N MET A 143 7.99 -13.24 -6.33
CA MET A 143 7.99 -11.79 -6.59
C MET A 143 8.54 -11.01 -5.40
N ARG A 144 8.47 -11.54 -4.18
CA ARG A 144 8.94 -10.85 -2.96
C ARG A 144 10.38 -10.36 -3.10
N GLY A 145 11.27 -11.21 -3.61
CA GLY A 145 12.68 -10.85 -3.78
C GLY A 145 12.88 -9.75 -4.83
N ILE A 146 12.26 -9.90 -6.00
CA ILE A 146 12.36 -8.93 -7.10
C ILE A 146 11.77 -7.58 -6.69
N LEU A 147 10.61 -7.56 -6.03
CA LEU A 147 9.96 -6.34 -5.58
C LEU A 147 10.76 -5.63 -4.49
N THR A 148 11.31 -6.37 -3.53
CA THR A 148 12.14 -5.78 -2.46
C THR A 148 13.39 -5.10 -3.04
N VAL A 149 14.10 -5.81 -3.92
CA VAL A 149 15.29 -5.26 -4.60
C VAL A 149 14.90 -4.09 -5.50
N GLY A 150 13.82 -4.23 -6.27
CA GLY A 150 13.33 -3.19 -7.17
C GLY A 150 12.97 -1.90 -6.44
N VAL A 151 12.25 -1.98 -5.32
CA VAL A 151 11.92 -0.82 -4.49
C VAL A 151 13.18 -0.17 -3.92
N LEU A 152 14.15 -0.97 -3.45
CA LEU A 152 15.40 -0.43 -2.91
C LEU A 152 16.22 0.31 -3.99
N VAL A 153 16.33 -0.27 -5.19
CA VAL A 153 17.01 0.36 -6.34
C VAL A 153 16.29 1.63 -6.77
N ALA A 154 14.97 1.58 -6.90
CA ALA A 154 14.16 2.74 -7.27
C ALA A 154 14.23 3.85 -6.22
N PHE A 155 14.31 3.49 -4.93
CA PHE A 155 14.48 4.44 -3.84
C PHE A 155 15.84 5.16 -3.90
N VAL A 156 16.92 4.43 -4.14
CA VAL A 156 18.25 5.03 -4.36
C VAL A 156 18.24 5.94 -5.59
N ALA A 157 17.60 5.51 -6.68
CA ALA A 157 17.46 6.34 -7.89
C ALA A 157 16.65 7.61 -7.62
N ALA A 158 15.60 7.54 -6.80
CA ALA A 158 14.82 8.70 -6.37
C ALA A 158 15.68 9.70 -5.59
N LEU A 159 16.50 9.21 -4.65
CA LEU A 159 17.44 10.05 -3.90
C LEU A 159 18.48 10.70 -4.82
N ALA A 160 19.05 9.94 -5.76
CA ALA A 160 19.96 10.49 -6.77
C ALA A 160 19.26 11.57 -7.62
N GLY A 161 17.99 11.37 -7.96
CA GLY A 161 17.16 12.35 -8.68
C GLY A 161 17.05 13.70 -7.98
N ILE A 162 17.02 13.72 -6.63
CA ILE A 162 16.97 14.97 -5.85
C ILE A 162 18.26 15.78 -6.02
N PHE A 163 19.43 15.12 -6.02
CA PHE A 163 20.72 15.80 -6.16
C PHE A 163 21.05 16.19 -7.61
N LEU A 164 20.64 15.37 -8.57
CA LEU A 164 20.95 15.58 -9.99
C LEU A 164 19.97 16.53 -10.68
N GLN A 165 18.74 16.70 -10.15
CA GLN A 165 17.71 17.60 -10.69
C GLN A 165 17.38 17.41 -12.18
N ILE A 166 17.58 16.20 -12.72
CA ILE A 166 17.29 15.87 -14.13
C ILE A 166 15.80 15.49 -14.27
N PRO A 167 14.97 16.25 -15.02
CA PRO A 167 13.54 15.94 -15.16
C PRO A 167 13.24 14.54 -15.71
N ALA A 168 14.01 14.10 -16.70
CA ALA A 168 13.86 12.77 -17.31
C ALA A 168 14.12 11.63 -16.32
N LEU A 169 15.06 11.81 -15.38
CA LEU A 169 15.33 10.82 -14.33
C LEU A 169 14.15 10.71 -13.37
N SER A 170 13.57 11.85 -12.96
CA SER A 170 12.40 11.89 -12.07
C SER A 170 11.19 11.18 -12.68
N LEU A 171 10.92 11.40 -13.98
CA LEU A 171 9.86 10.70 -14.71
C LEU A 171 10.09 9.19 -14.79
N THR A 172 11.32 8.79 -15.12
CA THR A 172 11.70 7.38 -15.19
C THR A 172 11.49 6.69 -13.84
N VAL A 173 11.93 7.34 -12.75
CA VAL A 173 11.74 6.83 -11.38
C VAL A 173 10.25 6.69 -11.07
N SER A 174 9.42 7.69 -11.39
CA SER A 174 7.97 7.59 -11.18
C SER A 174 7.34 6.43 -11.96
N ALA A 175 7.71 6.24 -13.23
CA ALA A 175 7.22 5.12 -14.04
C ALA A 175 7.60 3.75 -13.44
N VAL A 176 8.85 3.62 -12.96
CA VAL A 176 9.31 2.42 -12.27
C VAL A 176 8.54 2.19 -10.97
N PHE A 177 8.30 3.24 -10.17
CA PHE A 177 7.49 3.14 -8.97
C PHE A 177 6.04 2.73 -9.27
N VAL A 178 5.43 3.23 -10.36
CA VAL A 178 4.07 2.79 -10.75
C VAL A 178 4.05 1.28 -10.98
N LEU A 179 5.03 0.73 -11.72
CA LEU A 179 5.12 -0.71 -11.96
C LEU A 179 5.38 -1.51 -10.67
N LEU A 180 6.33 -1.06 -9.85
CA LEU A 180 6.69 -1.73 -8.60
C LEU A 180 5.54 -1.74 -7.59
N MET A 181 4.85 -0.61 -7.42
CA MET A 181 3.73 -0.50 -6.49
C MET A 181 2.52 -1.32 -6.99
N SER A 182 2.28 -1.38 -8.29
CA SER A 182 1.29 -2.28 -8.88
C SER A 182 1.63 -3.75 -8.58
N GLY A 183 2.89 -4.13 -8.74
CA GLY A 183 3.40 -5.46 -8.40
C GLY A 183 3.32 -5.77 -6.90
N MET A 184 3.55 -4.79 -6.04
CA MET A 184 3.40 -4.92 -4.58
C MET A 184 1.94 -5.17 -4.19
N ILE A 185 0.99 -4.42 -4.76
CA ILE A 185 -0.45 -4.65 -4.52
C ILE A 185 -0.84 -6.08 -4.92
N LEU A 186 -0.39 -6.50 -6.11
CA LEU A 186 -0.62 -7.85 -6.62
C LEU A 186 -0.04 -8.92 -5.67
N TYR A 187 1.22 -8.77 -5.27
CA TYR A 187 1.92 -9.70 -4.39
C TYR A 187 1.25 -9.78 -3.01
N GLU A 188 0.99 -8.64 -2.38
CA GLU A 188 0.44 -8.55 -1.03
C GLU A 188 -0.97 -9.15 -0.99
N THR A 189 -1.81 -8.84 -1.98
CA THR A 189 -3.15 -9.43 -2.09
C THR A 189 -3.08 -10.94 -2.23
N ASN A 190 -2.19 -11.47 -3.09
CA ASN A 190 -1.99 -12.90 -3.23
C ASN A 190 -1.44 -13.53 -1.93
N ASN A 191 -0.56 -12.84 -1.20
CA ASN A 191 -0.01 -13.31 0.07
C ASN A 191 -1.10 -13.45 1.15
N ILE A 192 -2.04 -12.50 1.22
CA ILE A 192 -3.19 -12.55 2.15
C ILE A 192 -4.13 -13.71 1.78
N VAL A 193 -4.49 -13.84 0.50
CA VAL A 193 -5.43 -14.89 0.02
C VAL A 193 -4.91 -16.29 0.27
N ARG A 194 -3.58 -16.47 0.22
CA ARG A 194 -2.91 -17.75 0.48
C ARG A 194 -2.63 -18.02 1.95
N GLY A 195 -3.00 -17.11 2.85
CA GLY A 195 -2.75 -17.23 4.29
C GLY A 195 -1.29 -16.99 4.69
N GLY A 196 -0.47 -16.38 3.83
CA GLY A 196 0.90 -16.00 4.16
C GLY A 196 0.96 -14.79 5.10
N GLU A 197 0.05 -13.84 4.94
CA GLU A 197 -0.12 -12.70 5.88
C GLU A 197 -1.33 -12.96 6.79
N THR A 198 -1.09 -13.04 8.10
CA THR A 198 -2.14 -13.33 9.10
C THR A 198 -2.61 -12.08 9.83
N ASN A 199 -1.88 -10.97 9.72
CA ASN A 199 -2.20 -9.73 10.41
C ASN A 199 -2.75 -8.69 9.42
N TYR A 200 -4.04 -8.39 9.53
CA TYR A 200 -4.71 -7.42 8.65
C TYR A 200 -4.17 -5.99 8.81
N VAL A 201 -3.63 -5.62 9.97
CA VAL A 201 -3.05 -4.28 10.23
C VAL A 201 -1.80 -4.09 9.37
N MET A 202 -0.90 -5.08 9.38
CA MET A 202 0.33 -5.04 8.56
C MET A 202 0.00 -5.07 7.08
N ALA A 203 -0.91 -5.95 6.66
CA ALA A 203 -1.43 -6.00 5.30
C ALA A 203 -2.00 -4.64 4.85
N THR A 204 -2.76 -3.97 5.72
CA THR A 204 -3.30 -2.64 5.40
C THR A 204 -2.20 -1.60 5.25
N VAL A 205 -1.17 -1.59 6.10
CA VAL A 205 -0.04 -0.66 5.97
C VAL A 205 0.70 -0.90 4.65
N SER A 206 1.02 -2.14 4.33
CA SER A 206 1.72 -2.50 3.09
C SER A 206 0.93 -2.06 1.84
N LEU A 207 -0.36 -2.38 1.79
CA LEU A 207 -1.24 -1.96 0.71
C LEU A 207 -1.40 -0.44 0.66
N PHE A 208 -1.58 0.23 1.79
CA PHE A 208 -1.72 1.68 1.85
C PHE A 208 -0.46 2.39 1.35
N VAL A 209 0.72 1.99 1.81
CA VAL A 209 2.01 2.55 1.37
C VAL A 209 2.19 2.31 -0.14
N SER A 210 1.80 1.15 -0.64
CA SER A 210 1.86 0.86 -2.07
C SER A 210 0.94 1.78 -2.87
N ILE A 211 -0.31 1.96 -2.43
CA ILE A 211 -1.29 2.85 -3.07
C ILE A 211 -0.86 4.32 -2.99
N PHE A 212 -0.31 4.76 -1.85
CA PHE A 212 0.18 6.12 -1.67
C PHE A 212 1.33 6.44 -2.62
N ASN A 213 2.30 5.53 -2.75
CA ASN A 213 3.42 5.68 -3.69
C ASN A 213 2.97 5.56 -5.15
N LEU A 214 1.99 4.70 -5.45
CA LEU A 214 1.38 4.61 -6.77
C LEU A 214 0.73 5.94 -7.16
N PHE A 215 -0.07 6.52 -6.25
CA PHE A 215 -0.75 7.78 -6.46
C PHE A 215 0.22 8.94 -6.67
N THR A 216 1.20 9.10 -5.80
CA THR A 216 2.20 10.18 -5.92
C THR A 216 3.03 10.05 -7.20
N SER A 217 3.36 8.83 -7.61
CA SER A 217 4.09 8.58 -8.86
C SER A 217 3.23 8.87 -10.09
N LEU A 218 1.97 8.46 -10.11
CA LEU A 218 1.03 8.82 -11.18
C LEU A 218 0.78 10.32 -11.24
N LEU A 219 0.63 10.98 -10.08
CA LEU A 219 0.46 12.41 -10.00
C LEU A 219 1.65 13.15 -10.60
N HIS A 220 2.88 12.69 -10.33
CA HIS A 220 4.09 13.28 -10.90
C HIS A 220 4.21 13.04 -12.42
N LEU A 221 3.88 11.83 -12.90
CA LEU A 221 3.86 11.54 -14.35
C LEU A 221 2.82 12.38 -15.09
N LEU A 222 1.57 12.38 -14.63
CA LEU A 222 0.48 13.14 -15.25
C LEU A 222 0.69 14.65 -15.11
N GLY A 223 1.24 15.09 -13.98
CA GLY A 223 1.57 16.50 -13.75
C GLY A 223 2.64 17.02 -14.70
N PHE A 224 3.56 16.17 -15.16
CA PHE A 224 4.51 16.54 -16.21
C PHE A 224 3.82 16.62 -17.57
N VAL A 225 3.03 15.61 -17.95
CA VAL A 225 2.33 15.55 -19.24
C VAL A 225 1.36 16.72 -19.43
N ASN A 226 0.66 17.13 -18.36
CA ASN A 226 -0.33 18.22 -18.41
C ASN A 226 0.29 19.63 -18.21
N LYS A 227 1.59 19.71 -17.91
CA LYS A 227 2.31 20.99 -17.77
C LYS A 227 2.86 21.50 -19.10
N GLU A 228 3.02 20.61 -20.09
CA GLU A 228 3.33 20.94 -21.49
C GLU A 228 2.06 21.24 -22.29
#